data_AF-A0A7W1TVA2-F1
#
_entry.id   AF-A0A7W1TVA2-F1
#
_cell.length_a   1.000
_cell.length_b   1.000
_cell.length_c   1.000
_cell.angle_alpha   90.00
_cell.angle_beta   90.00
_cell.angle_gamma   90.00
#
_symmetry.space_group_name_H-M   'P 1'
#
loop_
_entity.id
_entity.type
_entity.pdbx_description
1 polymer ?
#
loop_
_entity_poly.entity_id
_entity_poly.type
_entity_poly.pdbx_seq_one_letter_code
_entity_poly.pdbx_strand_id
1 'polypeptide(L)'
;MLPTDENAPNDALPQMAHYVSSDYFRALNTRILEGRPFTFDDRLGAPAVMIVDANLALELWPGESVVGQCKSLLQSAPCSTVIGISEPRRFGSLTRRAGEVFKPLAQHPSALPQAVVARAHGDADEIVSAVAAAIRSAVPSLAFARVQPLSDFVDEAAESWRLGATIFGLFGVLAIALAAAGLYASLAFAVRQRTSEIGVRLALGATPASVARLVVGEGAR
;
A
#
# COMPACT_ATOMS: atom_id res chain seq x y z
N MET A 1 -12.39 5.31 -12.11
CA MET A 1 -11.22 6.21 -12.15
C MET A 1 -11.75 7.63 -12.26
N LEU A 2 -12.02 8.31 -11.14
CA LEU A 2 -12.48 9.71 -11.18
C LEU A 2 -11.25 10.63 -11.31
N PRO A 3 -11.32 11.71 -12.10
CA PRO A 3 -10.23 12.65 -12.25
C PRO A 3 -10.05 13.40 -10.92
N THR A 4 -8.92 13.18 -10.25
CA THR A 4 -8.48 14.07 -9.17
C THR A 4 -7.95 15.33 -9.82
N ASP A 5 -8.63 16.44 -9.56
CA ASP A 5 -8.23 17.77 -10.00
C ASP A 5 -6.84 18.09 -9.45
N GLU A 6 -5.83 18.06 -10.32
CA GLU A 6 -4.40 18.28 -9.99
C GLU A 6 -4.12 19.71 -9.49
N ASN A 7 -5.14 20.58 -9.53
CA ASN A 7 -5.12 21.99 -9.11
C ASN A 7 -5.88 22.28 -7.81
N ALA A 8 -6.27 21.27 -7.01
CA ALA A 8 -6.77 21.54 -5.67
C ALA A 8 -5.67 22.24 -4.84
N PRO A 9 -5.94 23.38 -4.18
CA PRO A 9 -4.92 24.07 -3.41
C PRO A 9 -4.41 23.13 -2.29
N ASN A 10 -3.10 23.16 -2.04
CA ASN A 10 -2.38 22.19 -1.19
C ASN A 10 -2.80 22.23 0.30
N ASP A 11 -3.76 23.10 0.64
CA ASP A 11 -4.36 23.29 1.94
C ASP A 11 -5.82 22.79 2.02
N ALA A 12 -6.39 22.27 0.92
CA ALA A 12 -7.77 21.78 0.90
C ALA A 12 -7.88 20.34 1.43
N LEU A 13 -8.97 20.06 2.14
CA LEU A 13 -9.32 18.68 2.46
C LEU A 13 -9.72 17.92 1.18
N PRO A 14 -9.49 16.60 1.14
CA PRO A 14 -10.07 15.75 0.11
C PRO A 14 -11.58 15.99 0.01
N GLN A 15 -12.08 16.20 -1.21
CA GLN A 15 -13.52 16.41 -1.45
C GLN A 15 -14.36 15.17 -1.11
N MET A 16 -13.73 13.99 -1.01
CA MET A 16 -14.39 12.73 -0.64
C MET A 16 -14.03 12.36 0.81
N ALA A 17 -15.06 12.11 1.61
CA ALA A 17 -14.93 11.57 2.96
C ALA A 17 -15.46 10.13 3.03
N HIS A 18 -14.86 9.34 3.90
CA HIS A 18 -15.37 8.03 4.28
C HIS A 18 -16.38 8.18 5.42
N TYR A 19 -17.65 7.90 5.15
CA TYR A 19 -18.69 7.85 6.18
C TYR A 19 -18.65 6.49 6.88
N VAL A 20 -18.33 6.49 8.16
CA VAL A 20 -18.04 5.27 8.92
C VAL A 20 -18.84 5.19 10.21
N SER A 21 -19.13 3.97 10.66
CA SER A 21 -19.77 3.73 11.96
C SER A 21 -18.78 3.99 13.11
N SER A 22 -19.31 4.14 14.34
CA SER A 22 -18.51 4.27 15.56
C SER A 22 -17.52 3.12 15.75
N ASP A 23 -17.92 1.90 15.40
CA ASP A 23 -17.10 0.70 15.55
C ASP A 23 -16.13 0.45 14.40
N TYR A 24 -16.11 1.28 13.36
CA TYR A 24 -15.31 1.05 12.14
C TYR A 24 -13.82 0.87 12.42
N PHE A 25 -13.22 1.81 13.18
CA PHE A 25 -11.79 1.75 13.50
C PHE A 25 -11.46 0.51 14.33
N ARG A 26 -12.34 0.11 15.25
CA ARG A 26 -12.20 -1.13 16.03
C ARG A 26 -12.32 -2.37 15.15
N ALA A 27 -13.30 -2.40 14.24
CA ALA A 27 -13.50 -3.50 13.31
C ALA A 27 -12.29 -3.68 12.39
N LEU A 28 -11.63 -2.60 11.98
CA LEU A 28 -10.42 -2.63 11.16
C LEU A 28 -9.10 -2.66 11.94
N ASN A 29 -9.16 -2.68 13.27
CA ASN A 29 -8.01 -2.58 14.17
C ASN A 29 -7.11 -1.38 13.84
N THR A 30 -7.73 -0.28 13.42
CA THR A 30 -7.08 1.00 13.19
C THR A 30 -6.96 1.73 14.52
N ARG A 31 -5.74 2.11 14.90
CA ARG A 31 -5.53 2.90 16.11
C ARG A 31 -5.82 4.38 15.88
N ILE A 32 -6.40 5.02 16.89
CA ILE A 32 -6.46 6.48 17.00
C ILE A 32 -5.21 6.92 17.76
N LEU A 33 -4.35 7.69 17.11
CA LEU A 33 -3.07 8.16 17.64
C LEU A 33 -3.26 9.33 18.61
N GLU A 34 -4.22 10.21 18.32
CA GLU A 34 -4.52 11.39 19.12
C GLU A 34 -6.04 11.65 19.13
N GLY A 35 -6.56 12.21 20.22
CA GLY A 35 -7.98 12.52 20.37
C GLY A 35 -8.83 11.29 20.71
N ARG A 36 -10.00 11.15 20.09
CA ARG A 36 -10.96 10.07 20.36
C ARG A 36 -11.57 9.46 19.09
N PRO A 37 -12.01 8.19 19.13
CA PRO A 37 -12.83 7.62 18.08
C PRO A 37 -14.24 8.23 18.07
N PHE A 38 -14.99 7.94 17.00
CA PHE A 38 -16.42 8.22 16.96
C PHE A 38 -17.19 7.38 17.97
N THR A 39 -18.27 7.97 18.49
CA THR A 39 -19.18 7.36 19.45
C THR A 39 -20.62 7.43 18.94
N PHE A 40 -21.55 6.76 19.62
CA PHE A 40 -22.97 6.84 19.26
C PHE A 40 -23.58 8.23 19.49
N ASP A 41 -22.91 9.10 20.26
CA ASP A 41 -23.33 10.48 20.49
C ASP A 41 -23.03 11.40 19.31
N ASP A 42 -22.12 11.00 18.41
CA ASP A 42 -21.75 11.74 17.19
C ASP A 42 -22.80 11.50 16.08
N ARG A 43 -24.05 11.84 16.38
CA ARG A 43 -25.24 11.63 15.53
C ARG A 43 -25.72 12.92 14.87
N LEU A 44 -26.64 12.80 13.90
CA LEU A 44 -27.27 13.97 13.27
C LEU A 44 -27.83 14.94 14.32
N GLY A 45 -27.49 16.22 14.18
CA GLY A 45 -27.84 17.29 15.13
C GLY A 45 -26.79 17.54 16.23
N ALA A 46 -25.82 16.63 16.42
CA ALA A 46 -24.63 16.90 17.22
C ALA A 46 -23.64 17.80 16.45
N PRO A 47 -22.63 18.38 17.13
CA PRO A 47 -21.56 19.12 16.46
C PRO A 47 -20.93 18.29 15.33
N ALA A 48 -20.66 18.94 14.20
CA ALA A 48 -20.04 18.28 13.05
C ALA A 48 -18.59 17.92 13.40
N VAL A 49 -18.26 16.63 13.31
CA VAL A 49 -16.93 16.11 13.69
C VAL A 49 -16.32 15.29 12.56
N MET A 50 -15.00 15.20 12.56
CA MET A 50 -14.25 14.34 11.65
C MET A 50 -13.00 13.78 12.33
N ILE A 51 -12.49 12.69 11.74
CA ILE A 51 -11.19 12.11 12.06
C ILE A 51 -10.38 12.17 10.77
N VAL A 52 -9.11 12.54 10.86
CA VAL A 52 -8.19 12.56 9.72
C VAL A 52 -7.12 11.49 9.92
N ASP A 53 -6.49 11.04 8.84
CA ASP A 53 -5.28 10.22 8.98
C ASP A 53 -4.05 11.08 9.34
N ALA A 54 -3.00 10.43 9.83
CA ALA A 54 -1.77 11.13 10.24
C ALA A 54 -0.98 11.74 9.07
N ASN A 55 -1.10 11.23 7.84
CA ASN A 55 -0.42 11.83 6.68
C ASN A 55 -1.08 13.16 6.33
N LEU A 56 -2.41 13.21 6.29
CA LEU A 56 -3.20 14.40 6.04
C LEU A 56 -2.99 15.44 7.14
N ALA A 57 -2.89 14.98 8.39
CA ALA A 57 -2.56 15.83 9.53
C ALA A 57 -1.21 16.53 9.33
N LEU A 58 -0.16 15.80 8.92
CA LEU A 58 1.17 16.35 8.68
C LEU A 58 1.21 17.32 7.49
N GLU A 59 0.41 17.06 6.46
CA GLU A 59 0.36 17.88 5.25
C GLU A 59 -0.38 19.21 5.49
N LEU A 60 -1.53 19.17 6.16
CA LEU A 60 -2.40 20.33 6.32
C LEU A 60 -2.13 21.15 7.59
N TRP A 61 -1.48 20.57 8.60
CA TRP A 61 -1.17 21.21 9.88
C TRP A 61 0.29 20.93 10.30
N PRO A 62 1.29 21.40 9.52
CA PRO A 62 2.69 21.11 9.79
C PRO A 62 3.14 21.75 11.11
N GLY A 63 3.36 20.92 12.14
CA GLY A 63 3.85 21.37 13.45
C GLY A 63 2.79 21.99 14.36
N GLU A 64 1.51 21.86 14.02
CA GLU A 64 0.39 22.41 14.79
C GLU A 64 -0.47 21.31 15.45
N SER A 65 -1.21 21.68 16.50
CA SER A 65 -2.22 20.80 17.10
C SER A 65 -3.42 20.69 16.19
N VAL A 66 -3.66 19.48 15.65
CA VAL A 66 -4.76 19.22 14.71
C VAL A 66 -6.09 19.01 15.42
N VAL A 67 -6.07 18.33 16.58
CA VAL A 67 -7.30 18.06 17.34
C VAL A 67 -7.88 19.37 17.86
N GLY A 68 -9.19 19.56 17.67
CA GLY A 68 -9.92 20.78 18.01
C GLY A 68 -10.00 21.80 16.87
N GLN A 69 -9.20 21.65 15.81
CA GLN A 69 -9.28 22.53 14.65
C GLN A 69 -10.56 22.27 13.87
N CYS A 70 -11.18 23.33 13.37
CA CYS A 70 -12.36 23.23 12.54
C CYS A 70 -11.98 23.54 11.08
N LYS A 71 -12.33 22.63 10.17
CA LYS A 71 -12.15 22.86 8.72
C LYS A 71 -13.35 22.32 7.94
N SER A 72 -13.66 22.92 6.80
CA SER A 72 -14.76 22.47 5.94
C SER A 72 -14.24 21.68 4.75
N LEU A 73 -14.95 20.59 4.39
CA LEU A 73 -14.60 19.76 3.24
C LEU A 73 -15.02 20.39 1.90
N LEU A 74 -16.07 21.22 1.92
CA LEU A 74 -16.58 21.94 0.75
C LEU A 74 -16.77 23.40 1.17
N GLN A 75 -16.51 24.35 0.27
CA GLN A 75 -16.61 25.78 0.60
C GLN A 75 -17.98 26.19 1.18
N SER A 76 -19.05 25.49 0.83
CA SER A 76 -20.42 25.73 1.30
C SER A 76 -20.90 24.80 2.41
N ALA A 77 -20.06 23.86 2.88
CA ALA A 77 -20.44 22.93 3.94
C ALA A 77 -20.14 23.50 5.34
N PRO A 78 -20.91 23.11 6.37
CA PRO A 78 -20.57 23.44 7.74
C PRO A 78 -19.21 22.86 8.10
N CYS A 79 -18.42 23.69 8.79
CA CYS A 79 -17.11 23.31 9.29
C CYS A 79 -17.22 22.11 10.23
N SER A 80 -16.32 21.14 10.10
CA SER A 80 -16.27 19.96 10.96
C SER A 80 -15.02 20.02 11.84
N THR A 81 -15.18 19.74 13.13
CA THR A 81 -14.06 19.75 14.08
C THR A 81 -13.30 18.43 14.01
N VAL A 82 -11.99 18.50 13.90
CA VAL A 82 -11.13 17.32 14.00
C VAL A 82 -11.10 16.86 15.45
N ILE A 83 -11.62 15.68 15.73
CA ILE A 83 -11.68 15.11 17.09
C ILE A 83 -10.67 13.99 17.32
N GLY A 84 -9.96 13.56 16.27
CA GLY A 84 -8.91 12.58 16.38
C GLY A 84 -8.10 12.39 15.11
N ILE A 85 -6.94 11.77 15.29
CA ILE A 85 -6.00 11.41 14.23
C ILE A 85 -5.89 9.89 14.23
N SER A 86 -6.18 9.25 13.10
CA SER A 86 -6.02 7.80 12.92
C SER A 86 -4.63 7.45 12.38
N GLU A 87 -4.17 6.22 12.64
CA GLU A 87 -2.96 5.73 11.99
C GLU A 87 -3.14 5.71 10.46
N PRO A 88 -2.08 5.99 9.68
CA PRO A 88 -2.16 5.99 8.22
C PRO A 88 -2.72 4.69 7.66
N ARG A 89 -3.72 4.80 6.81
CA ARG A 89 -4.28 3.68 6.06
C ARG A 89 -3.97 3.86 4.58
N ARG A 90 -4.05 2.75 3.85
CA ARG A 90 -4.01 2.73 2.40
C ARG A 90 -5.36 2.23 1.93
N PHE A 91 -6.30 3.12 1.65
CA PHE A 91 -7.60 2.73 1.11
C PHE A 91 -7.56 2.77 -0.43
N GLY A 92 -7.96 1.67 -1.07
CA GLY A 92 -8.16 1.58 -2.53
C GLY A 92 -6.90 1.67 -3.41
N SER A 93 -5.73 2.05 -2.88
CA SER A 93 -4.47 2.08 -3.62
C SER A 93 -3.29 1.64 -2.74
N LEU A 94 -2.56 0.63 -3.19
CA LEU A 94 -1.32 0.20 -2.54
C LEU A 94 -0.18 1.22 -2.73
N THR A 95 -0.27 2.10 -3.72
CA THR A 95 0.79 3.05 -4.09
C THR A 95 0.53 4.47 -3.59
N ARG A 96 -0.71 4.95 -3.63
CA ARG A 96 -1.06 6.30 -3.23
C ARG A 96 -1.31 6.37 -1.72
N ARG A 97 -0.57 7.24 -1.02
CA ARG A 97 -0.93 7.73 0.31
C ARG A 97 -1.73 9.02 0.12
N ALA A 98 -3.00 8.90 -0.25
CA ALA A 98 -3.87 10.06 -0.19
C ALA A 98 -4.25 10.25 1.28
N GLY A 99 -4.18 11.49 1.76
CA GLY A 99 -4.72 11.79 3.08
C GLY A 99 -6.22 11.49 3.12
N GLU A 100 -6.68 10.78 4.14
CA GLU A 100 -8.07 10.34 4.29
C GLU A 100 -8.80 11.15 5.36
N VAL A 101 -10.07 11.46 5.08
CA VAL A 101 -11.00 12.08 6.01
C VAL A 101 -12.14 11.11 6.30
N PHE A 102 -12.41 10.89 7.58
CA PHE A 102 -13.50 10.07 8.07
C PHE A 102 -14.55 10.95 8.74
N LYS A 103 -15.83 10.65 8.50
CA LYS A 103 -16.97 11.31 9.16
C LYS A 103 -17.92 10.26 9.74
N PRO A 104 -18.63 10.57 10.83
CA PRO A 104 -19.59 9.64 11.41
C PRO A 104 -20.78 9.47 10.47
N LEU A 105 -21.05 8.22 10.08
CA LEU A 105 -22.18 7.85 9.22
C LEU A 105 -23.52 8.32 9.80
N ALA A 106 -23.65 8.32 11.14
CA ALA A 106 -24.86 8.75 11.83
C ALA A 106 -25.20 10.25 11.66
N GLN A 107 -24.25 11.09 11.21
CA GLN A 107 -24.50 12.49 10.85
C GLN A 107 -24.96 12.66 9.40
N HIS A 108 -24.91 11.61 8.58
CA HIS A 108 -25.15 11.68 7.15
C HIS A 108 -26.13 10.57 6.71
N PRO A 109 -27.43 10.68 7.06
CA PRO A 109 -28.42 9.63 6.78
C PRO A 109 -28.68 9.40 5.28
N SER A 110 -28.33 10.37 4.42
CA SER A 110 -28.38 10.20 2.96
C SER A 110 -27.21 9.39 2.41
N ALA A 111 -26.14 9.17 3.20
CA ALA A 111 -25.04 8.32 2.79
C ALA A 111 -25.46 6.85 2.93
N LEU A 112 -25.60 6.17 1.80
CA LEU A 112 -25.89 4.73 1.78
C LEU A 112 -24.61 3.95 2.09
N PRO A 113 -24.64 2.99 3.04
CA PRO A 113 -23.50 2.13 3.30
C PRO A 113 -23.15 1.31 2.06
N GLN A 114 -21.91 1.46 1.57
CA GLN A 114 -21.42 0.71 0.41
C GLN A 114 -20.85 -0.66 0.79
N ALA A 115 -20.40 -0.80 2.03
CA ALA A 115 -19.83 -2.02 2.56
C ALA A 115 -20.08 -2.11 4.07
N VAL A 116 -20.12 -3.33 4.58
CA VAL A 116 -20.13 -3.63 6.01
C VAL A 116 -18.84 -4.36 6.33
N VAL A 117 -18.14 -3.89 7.35
CA VAL A 117 -16.93 -4.53 7.85
C VAL A 117 -17.23 -5.08 9.23
N ALA A 118 -16.92 -6.37 9.42
CA ALA A 118 -17.02 -7.03 10.70
C ALA A 118 -15.68 -7.69 11.04
N ARG A 119 -15.35 -7.71 12.33
CA ARG A 119 -14.21 -8.46 12.85
C ARG A 119 -14.73 -9.72 13.52
N ALA A 120 -14.20 -10.85 13.11
CA ALA A 120 -14.51 -12.15 13.68
C ALA A 120 -13.21 -12.91 14.04
N HIS A 121 -13.34 -13.90 14.91
CA HIS A 121 -12.23 -14.77 15.34
C HIS A 121 -12.61 -16.21 15.04
N GLY A 122 -11.71 -16.96 14.40
CA GLY A 122 -11.96 -18.34 13.99
C GLY A 122 -11.58 -18.57 12.52
N ASP A 123 -12.08 -19.67 11.95
CA ASP A 123 -11.88 -20.01 10.55
C ASP A 123 -12.65 -19.04 9.64
N ALA A 124 -11.96 -18.45 8.67
CA ALA A 124 -12.53 -17.40 7.82
C ALA A 124 -13.63 -17.95 6.89
N ASP A 125 -13.46 -19.15 6.35
CA ASP A 125 -14.38 -19.75 5.37
C ASP A 125 -15.68 -20.19 6.03
N GLU A 126 -15.60 -20.75 7.24
CA GLU A 126 -16.76 -21.08 8.07
C GLU A 126 -17.57 -19.82 8.41
N ILE A 127 -16.90 -18.74 8.83
CA ILE A 127 -17.55 -17.48 9.20
C ILE A 127 -18.20 -16.82 7.98
N VAL A 128 -17.50 -16.76 6.84
CA VAL A 128 -18.04 -16.21 5.59
C VAL A 128 -19.29 -16.97 5.17
N SER A 129 -19.25 -18.30 5.22
CA SER A 129 -20.38 -19.15 4.88
C SER A 129 -21.58 -18.92 5.81
N ALA A 130 -21.33 -18.85 7.12
CA ALA A 130 -22.37 -18.59 8.12
C ALA A 130 -23.01 -17.20 7.96
N VAL A 131 -22.19 -16.16 7.76
CA VAL A 131 -22.66 -14.78 7.54
C VAL A 131 -23.45 -14.69 6.24
N ALA A 132 -22.97 -15.29 5.15
CA ALA A 132 -23.68 -15.29 3.87
C ALA A 132 -25.03 -16.01 3.96
N ALA A 133 -25.14 -17.10 4.73
CA ALA A 133 -26.40 -17.77 4.99
C ALA A 133 -27.36 -16.90 5.83
N ALA A 134 -26.84 -16.25 6.87
CA ALA A 134 -27.62 -15.34 7.71
C ALA A 134 -28.17 -14.15 6.91
N ILE A 135 -27.35 -13.51 6.07
CA ILE A 135 -27.76 -12.39 5.20
C ILE A 135 -28.85 -12.85 4.22
N ARG A 136 -28.67 -14.00 3.56
CA ARG A 136 -29.66 -14.56 2.63
C ARG A 136 -31.01 -14.81 3.31
N SER A 137 -31.01 -15.24 4.57
CA SER A 137 -32.25 -15.50 5.32
C SER A 137 -32.93 -14.23 5.83
N ALA A 138 -32.16 -13.26 6.33
CA ALA A 138 -32.69 -12.06 6.98
C ALA A 138 -33.07 -10.97 5.98
N VAL A 139 -32.31 -10.84 4.88
CA VAL A 139 -32.49 -9.79 3.88
C VAL A 139 -32.41 -10.41 2.48
N PRO A 140 -33.51 -11.02 1.98
CA PRO A 140 -33.51 -11.70 0.67
C PRO A 140 -33.12 -10.79 -0.50
N SER A 141 -33.35 -9.47 -0.39
CA SER A 141 -32.92 -8.48 -1.39
C SER A 141 -31.40 -8.34 -1.51
N LEU A 142 -30.63 -8.83 -0.53
CA LEU A 142 -29.17 -8.83 -0.50
C LEU A 142 -28.59 -10.25 -0.72
N ALA A 143 -29.34 -11.17 -1.32
CA ALA A 143 -28.90 -12.56 -1.51
C ALA A 143 -27.59 -12.70 -2.31
N PHE A 144 -27.22 -11.70 -3.10
CA PHE A 144 -25.97 -11.63 -3.88
C PHE A 144 -24.87 -10.78 -3.21
N ALA A 145 -25.03 -10.40 -1.94
CA ALA A 145 -23.99 -9.68 -1.21
C ALA A 145 -22.73 -10.53 -1.17
N ARG A 146 -21.61 -9.98 -1.67
CA ARG A 146 -20.31 -10.62 -1.63
C ARG A 146 -19.77 -10.53 -0.21
N VAL A 147 -19.77 -11.67 0.50
CA VAL A 147 -19.11 -11.81 1.79
C VAL A 147 -17.77 -12.48 1.51
N GLN A 148 -16.68 -11.81 1.86
CA GLN A 148 -15.34 -12.35 1.69
C GLN A 148 -14.41 -11.85 2.81
N PRO A 149 -13.36 -12.61 3.15
CA PRO A 149 -12.32 -12.16 4.06
C PRO A 149 -11.63 -10.90 3.52
N LEU A 150 -11.13 -10.06 4.43
CA LEU A 150 -10.36 -8.87 4.04
C LEU A 150 -9.02 -9.24 3.39
N SER A 151 -8.44 -10.41 3.71
CA SER A 151 -7.24 -10.94 3.06
C SER A 151 -7.43 -11.11 1.55
N ASP A 152 -8.52 -11.75 1.16
CA ASP A 152 -8.81 -12.09 -0.23
C ASP A 152 -9.02 -10.82 -1.07
N PHE A 153 -9.66 -9.81 -0.47
CA PHE A 153 -9.79 -8.49 -1.08
C PHE A 153 -8.43 -7.82 -1.34
N VAL A 154 -7.48 -7.97 -0.41
CA VAL A 154 -6.12 -7.43 -0.57
C VAL A 154 -5.31 -8.23 -1.60
N ASP A 155 -5.46 -9.55 -1.61
CA ASP A 155 -4.78 -10.44 -2.55
C ASP A 155 -5.23 -10.18 -4.00
N GLU A 156 -6.54 -10.01 -4.23
CA GLU A 156 -7.10 -9.64 -5.54
C GLU A 156 -6.54 -8.28 -6.02
N ALA A 157 -6.41 -7.30 -5.10
CA ALA A 157 -5.80 -6.00 -5.43
C ALA A 157 -4.28 -6.09 -5.72
N ALA A 158 -3.58 -7.09 -5.19
CA ALA A 158 -2.15 -7.28 -5.35
C ALA A 158 -1.77 -8.18 -6.55
N GLU A 159 -2.73 -8.87 -7.17
CA GLU A 159 -2.47 -9.88 -8.20
C GLU A 159 -1.71 -9.31 -9.42
N SER A 160 -2.14 -8.14 -9.91
CA SER A 160 -1.49 -7.44 -11.02
C SER A 160 -0.03 -7.07 -10.72
N TRP A 161 0.26 -6.67 -9.47
CA TRP A 161 1.62 -6.35 -9.03
C TRP A 161 2.49 -7.59 -8.96
N ARG A 162 1.94 -8.71 -8.49
CA ARG A 162 2.64 -10.00 -8.39
C ARG A 162 3.00 -10.56 -9.77
N LEU A 163 2.08 -10.42 -10.74
CA LEU A 163 2.34 -10.79 -12.13
C LEU A 163 3.49 -9.96 -12.72
N GLY A 164 3.45 -8.63 -12.54
CA GLY A 164 4.53 -7.74 -12.98
C GLY A 164 5.87 -8.10 -12.34
N ALA A 165 5.92 -8.28 -11.02
CA ALA A 165 7.13 -8.66 -10.31
C ALA A 165 7.72 -9.99 -10.81
N THR A 166 6.86 -10.97 -11.13
CA THR A 166 7.30 -12.26 -11.67
C THR A 166 7.94 -12.11 -13.06
N ILE A 167 7.32 -11.33 -13.94
CA ILE A 167 7.85 -11.09 -15.30
C ILE A 167 9.16 -10.30 -15.24
N PHE A 168 9.22 -9.23 -14.45
CA PHE A 168 10.46 -8.46 -14.25
C PHE A 168 11.56 -9.31 -13.61
N GLY A 169 11.21 -10.17 -12.66
CA GLY A 169 12.15 -11.14 -12.07
C GLY A 169 12.72 -12.08 -13.12
N LEU A 170 11.88 -12.63 -14.00
CA LEU A 170 12.31 -13.51 -15.09
C LEU A 170 13.27 -12.79 -16.04
N PHE A 171 12.93 -11.57 -16.46
CA PHE A 171 13.82 -10.76 -17.30
C PHE A 171 15.12 -10.39 -16.60
N GLY A 172 15.09 -10.11 -15.30
CA GLY A 172 16.29 -9.87 -14.50
C GLY A 172 17.23 -11.08 -14.49
N VAL A 173 16.69 -12.29 -14.29
CA VAL A 173 17.46 -13.53 -14.35
C VAL A 173 18.06 -13.76 -15.74
N LEU A 174 17.29 -13.53 -16.80
CA LEU A 174 17.78 -13.64 -18.18
C LEU A 174 18.89 -12.61 -18.48
N ALA A 175 18.71 -11.37 -18.05
CA ALA A 175 19.71 -10.32 -18.21
C ALA A 175 21.02 -10.67 -17.49
N ILE A 176 20.95 -11.22 -16.28
CA ILE A 176 22.12 -11.71 -15.53
C ILE A 176 22.80 -12.86 -16.28
N ALA A 177 22.04 -13.82 -16.81
CA ALA A 177 22.60 -14.94 -17.57
C ALA A 177 23.32 -14.47 -18.85
N LEU A 178 22.72 -13.53 -19.59
CA LEU A 178 23.33 -12.93 -20.77
C LEU A 178 24.57 -12.11 -20.43
N ALA A 179 24.54 -11.33 -19.35
CA ALA A 179 25.69 -10.57 -18.87
C ALA A 179 26.84 -11.52 -18.47
N ALA A 180 26.55 -12.61 -17.77
CA ALA A 180 27.53 -13.61 -17.38
C ALA A 180 28.14 -14.32 -18.61
N ALA A 181 27.31 -14.68 -19.61
CA ALA A 181 27.78 -15.25 -20.87
C ALA A 181 28.68 -14.28 -21.65
N GLY A 182 28.30 -13.00 -21.72
CA GLY A 182 29.10 -11.95 -22.35
C GLY A 182 30.43 -11.72 -21.66
N LEU A 183 30.44 -11.68 -20.32
CA LEU A 183 31.66 -11.56 -19.52
C LEU A 183 32.58 -12.78 -19.68
N TYR A 184 32.01 -13.99 -19.71
CA TYR A 184 32.78 -15.21 -20.00
C TYR A 184 33.41 -15.15 -21.40
N ALA A 185 32.64 -14.75 -22.43
CA ALA A 185 33.13 -14.64 -23.80
C ALA A 185 34.26 -13.60 -23.93
N SER A 186 34.13 -12.44 -23.27
CA SER A 186 35.17 -11.39 -23.29
C SER A 186 36.45 -11.84 -22.58
N LEU A 187 36.34 -12.46 -21.40
CA LEU A 187 37.49 -13.02 -20.67
C LEU A 187 38.17 -14.14 -21.47
N ALA A 188 37.39 -15.07 -22.04
CA ALA A 188 37.93 -16.16 -22.85
C ALA A 188 38.62 -15.66 -24.13
N PHE A 189 38.16 -14.55 -24.71
CA PHE A 189 38.83 -13.89 -25.83
C PHE A 189 40.16 -13.27 -25.40
N ALA A 190 40.17 -12.50 -24.30
CA ALA A 190 41.38 -11.86 -23.77
C ALA A 190 42.47 -12.89 -23.40
N VAL A 191 42.10 -14.00 -22.77
CA VAL A 191 43.03 -15.11 -22.45
C VAL A 191 43.59 -15.74 -23.71
N ARG A 192 42.74 -16.02 -24.73
CA ARG A 192 43.19 -16.59 -26.01
C ARG A 192 44.18 -15.68 -26.75
N GLN A 193 44.07 -14.37 -26.62
CA GLN A 193 45.00 -13.44 -27.25
C GLN A 193 46.38 -13.41 -26.57
N ARG A 194 46.46 -13.84 -25.29
CA ARG A 194 47.68 -13.87 -24.48
C ARG A 194 48.26 -15.28 -24.26
N THR A 195 47.69 -16.33 -24.87
CA THR A 195 48.17 -17.72 -24.70
C THR A 195 49.64 -17.91 -25.10
N SER A 196 50.12 -17.17 -26.11
CA SER A 196 51.53 -17.18 -26.53
C SER A 196 52.47 -16.70 -25.41
N GLU A 197 52.20 -15.54 -24.79
CA GLU A 197 53.00 -15.03 -23.67
C GLU A 197 52.91 -15.93 -22.43
N ILE A 198 51.72 -16.46 -22.15
CA ILE A 198 51.49 -17.41 -21.05
C ILE A 198 52.34 -18.67 -21.26
N GLY A 199 52.38 -19.20 -22.49
CA GLY A 199 53.21 -20.36 -22.85
C GLY A 199 54.70 -20.11 -22.69
N VAL A 200 55.20 -18.95 -23.12
CA VAL A 200 56.61 -18.57 -22.93
C VAL A 200 56.97 -18.45 -21.45
N ARG A 201 56.11 -17.84 -20.62
CA ARG A 201 56.36 -17.74 -19.17
C ARG A 201 56.35 -19.08 -18.46
N LEU A 202 55.44 -19.99 -18.84
CA LEU A 202 55.43 -21.36 -18.34
C LEU A 202 56.72 -22.10 -18.71
N ALA A 203 57.20 -21.95 -19.96
CA ALA A 203 58.46 -22.53 -20.40
C ALA A 203 59.69 -21.96 -19.66
N LEU A 204 59.62 -20.71 -19.20
CA LEU A 204 60.64 -20.07 -18.35
C LEU A 204 60.51 -20.41 -16.85
N GLY A 205 59.58 -21.29 -16.46
CA GLY A 205 59.45 -21.80 -15.09
C GLY A 205 58.43 -21.10 -14.20
N ALA A 206 57.56 -20.24 -14.75
CA ALA A 206 56.48 -19.63 -13.98
C ALA A 206 55.46 -20.67 -13.51
N THR A 207 55.03 -20.59 -12.25
CA THR A 207 54.01 -21.52 -11.71
C THR A 207 52.60 -21.18 -12.21
N PRO A 208 51.70 -22.16 -12.43
CA PRO A 208 50.32 -21.90 -12.86
C PRO A 208 49.56 -20.93 -11.94
N ALA A 209 49.83 -20.99 -10.63
CA ALA A 209 49.24 -20.09 -9.64
C ALA A 209 49.69 -18.62 -9.82
N SER A 210 50.96 -18.38 -10.16
CA SER A 210 51.46 -17.01 -10.45
C SER A 210 50.86 -16.41 -11.71
N VAL A 211 50.60 -17.24 -12.74
CA VAL A 211 49.96 -16.81 -13.98
C VAL A 211 48.48 -16.52 -13.74
N ALA A 212 47.77 -17.40 -13.02
CA ALA A 212 46.37 -17.21 -12.67
C ALA A 212 46.14 -15.91 -11.85
N ARG A 213 47.01 -15.62 -10.87
CA ARG A 213 46.96 -14.35 -10.11
C ARG A 213 47.13 -13.11 -10.99
N LEU A 214 48.03 -13.17 -11.97
CA LEU A 214 48.30 -12.05 -12.88
C LEU A 214 47.07 -11.78 -13.76
N VAL A 215 46.50 -12.82 -14.36
CA VAL A 215 45.31 -12.74 -15.22
C VAL A 215 44.09 -12.25 -14.46
N VAL A 216 43.87 -12.76 -13.23
CA VAL A 216 42.77 -12.29 -12.36
C VAL A 216 42.98 -10.85 -11.90
N GLY A 217 44.23 -10.46 -11.60
CA GLY A 217 44.56 -9.09 -11.19
C GLY A 217 44.42 -8.06 -12.32
N GLU A 218 44.66 -8.44 -13.57
CA GLU A 218 44.40 -7.58 -14.74
C GLU A 218 42.93 -7.54 -15.14
N GLY A 219 42.16 -8.62 -14.94
CA GLY A 219 40.73 -8.63 -15.21
C GLY A 219 39.86 -7.89 -14.18
N ALA A 220 40.44 -7.52 -13.02
CA ALA A 220 39.76 -6.83 -11.93
C ALA A 220 40.02 -5.31 -11.86
N ARG A 221 40.81 -4.75 -12.78
CA ARG A 221 40.96 -3.30 -12.99
C ARG A 221 40.09 -2.83 -14.15
#